data_AF-A0A840CPF1-F1
#
_entry.id   AF-A0A840CPF1-F1
#
_cell.length_a   1.000
_cell.length_b   1.000
_cell.length_c   1.000
_cell.angle_alpha   90.00
_cell.angle_beta   90.00
_cell.angle_gamma   90.00
#
_symmetry.space_group_name_H-M   'P 1'
#
loop_
_entity.id
_entity.type
_entity.pdbx_description
1 polymer ?
#
loop_
_entity_poly.entity_id
_entity_poly.type
_entity_poly.pdbx_seq_one_letter_code
_entity_poly.pdbx_strand_id
1 'polypeptide(L)' 'MKVNLGRNEVRISKDQARKYRNKAAFVKAMIEYHKWTGIDEEKQKEAFSDAYDAMFPPKEKE' A
#
# COMPACT_ATOMS: atom_id res chain seq x y z
N MET A 1 -2.41 -2.53 -9.21
CA MET A 1 -1.20 -1.69 -9.16
C MET A 1 0.01 -2.53 -8.77
N LYS A 2 1.21 -2.15 -9.20
CA LYS A 2 2.47 -2.79 -8.80
C LYS A 2 3.29 -1.79 -7.99
N VAL A 3 3.78 -2.21 -6.84
CA VAL A 3 4.67 -1.43 -5.97
C VAL A 3 6.02 -2.13 -5.95
N ASN A 4 7.08 -1.41 -6.32
CA ASN A 4 8.44 -1.91 -6.27
C ASN A 4 9.11 -1.42 -4.98
N LEU A 5 9.47 -2.36 -4.11
CA LEU A 5 10.15 -2.09 -2.85
C LEU A 5 11.50 -2.81 -2.88
N GLY A 6 12.49 -2.11 -3.46
CA GLY A 6 13.83 -2.64 -3.69
C GLY A 6 13.83 -3.76 -4.72
N ARG A 7 14.25 -4.96 -4.32
CA ARG A 7 14.24 -6.17 -5.17
C ARG A 7 12.89 -6.91 -5.18
N ASN A 8 11.93 -6.46 -4.37
CA ASN A 8 10.64 -7.12 -4.23
C ASN A 8 9.55 -6.38 -5.04
N GLU A 9 8.78 -7.12 -5.83
CA GLU A 9 7.57 -6.62 -6.51
C GLU A 9 6.34 -7.06 -5.70
N VAL A 10 5.50 -6.11 -5.29
CA VAL A 10 4.19 -6.39 -4.69
C VAL A 10 3.09 -5.98 -5.65
N ARG A 11 2.23 -6.95 -5.96
CA ARG A 11 1.01 -6.72 -6.73
C ARG A 11 -0.14 -6.45 -5.80
N ILE A 12 -0.69 -5.25 -5.89
CA ILE A 12 -1.84 -4.81 -5.11
C ILE A 12 -3.04 -4.74 -6.03
N SER A 13 -4.04 -5.57 -5.77
CA SER A 13 -5.31 -5.51 -6.50
C SER A 13 -6.23 -4.43 -5.91
N LYS A 14 -7.01 -3.77 -6.76
CA LYS A 14 -8.05 -2.82 -6.33
C LYS A 14 -9.08 -3.51 -5.43
N ASP A 15 -9.37 -4.78 -5.67
CA ASP A 15 -10.28 -5.56 -4.82
C ASP A 15 -9.69 -5.87 -3.45
N GLN A 16 -8.38 -6.15 -3.36
CA GLN A 16 -7.71 -6.27 -2.07
C GLN A 16 -7.77 -4.95 -1.31
N ALA A 17 -7.44 -3.84 -1.98
CA ALA A 17 -7.45 -2.53 -1.34
C ALA A 17 -8.87 -2.09 -0.91
N ARG A 18 -9.92 -2.47 -1.65
CA ARG A 18 -11.34 -2.29 -1.26
C ARG A 18 -11.77 -3.08 -0.02
N LYS A 19 -11.12 -4.20 0.30
CA LYS A 19 -11.45 -4.97 1.52
C LYS A 19 -11.15 -4.17 2.79
N TYR A 20 -10.24 -3.21 2.71
CA TYR A 20 -9.87 -2.38 3.85
C TYR A 20 -10.71 -1.10 3.88
N ARG A 21 -11.30 -0.82 5.03
CA ARG A 21 -12.21 0.33 5.21
C ARG A 21 -11.51 1.68 5.07
N ASN A 22 -10.21 1.75 5.32
CA ASN A 22 -9.43 2.97 5.28
C ASN A 22 -7.97 2.69 4.89
N LYS A 23 -7.28 3.76 4.48
CA LYS A 23 -5.86 3.75 4.10
C LYS A 23 -4.95 3.13 5.17
N ALA A 24 -5.14 3.50 6.44
CA ALA A 24 -4.32 3.02 7.54
C ALA A 24 -4.41 1.50 7.73
N ALA A 25 -5.62 0.92 7.65
CA ALA A 25 -5.83 -0.52 7.76
C ALA A 25 -5.21 -1.28 6.58
N PHE A 26 -5.32 -0.71 5.37
CA PHE A 26 -4.67 -1.26 4.19
C PHE A 26 -3.15 -1.29 4.35
N VAL A 27 -2.53 -0.15 4.67
CA VAL A 27 -1.07 -0.04 4.83
C VAL A 27 -0.57 -1.00 5.91
N LYS A 28 -1.23 -1.04 7.07
CA LYS A 28 -0.86 -1.95 8.16
C LYS A 28 -0.92 -3.42 7.72
N ALA A 29 -2.00 -3.82 7.04
CA ALA A 29 -2.14 -5.19 6.58
C ALA A 29 -1.11 -5.57 5.51
N MET A 30 -0.75 -4.64 4.62
CA MET A 30 0.28 -4.87 3.60
C MET A 30 1.67 -5.03 4.20
N ILE A 31 2.02 -4.23 5.21
CA ILE A 31 3.29 -4.36 5.96
C ILE A 31 3.33 -5.68 6.72
N GLU A 32 2.23 -6.06 7.36
CA GLU A 32 2.16 -7.30 8.13
C GLU A 32 2.24 -8.53 7.23
N TYR A 33 1.55 -8.50 6.08
CA TYR A 33 1.57 -9.57 5.09
C TYR A 33 2.91 -9.66 4.34
N HIS A 34 3.54 -8.53 4.05
CA HIS A 34 4.84 -8.43 3.39
C HIS A 34 5.92 -7.96 4.36
N LYS A 35 6.03 -8.64 5.51
CA LYS A 35 7.12 -8.42 6.47
C LYS A 35 8.45 -8.75 5.80
N TRP A 36 9.11 -7.74 5.25
CA TRP A 36 10.45 -7.89 4.67
C TRP A 36 11.51 -7.50 5.67
N THR A 37 12.37 -8.46 5.97
CA THR A 37 13.62 -8.24 6.69
C THR A 37 14.57 -7.44 5.81
N GLY A 38 14.96 -6.24 6.26
CA GLY A 38 15.95 -5.39 5.59
C GLY A 38 15.38 -4.21 4.80
N ILE A 39 14.06 -4.00 4.79
CA ILE A 39 13.44 -2.77 4.26
C ILE A 39 12.87 -1.97 5.43
N ASP A 40 13.20 -0.69 5.50
CA ASP A 40 12.69 0.25 6.50
C ASP A 40 11.15 0.27 6.50
N GLU A 41 10.55 0.15 7.69
CA GLU A 41 9.10 0.14 7.88
C GLU A 41 8.45 1.45 7.40
N GLU A 42 9.12 2.60 7.54
CA GLU A 42 8.62 3.87 7.00
C GLU A 42 8.52 3.85 5.48
N LYS A 43 9.53 3.31 4.80
CA LYS A 43 9.49 3.16 3.33
C LYS A 43 8.38 2.24 2.87
N GLN A 44 8.10 1.18 3.62
CA GLN A 44 6.97 0.30 3.33
C GLN A 44 5.64 1.05 3.51
N LYS A 45 5.48 1.80 4.61
CA LYS A 45 4.29 2.62 4.88
C LYS A 45 4.03 3.61 3.75
N GLU A 46 5.04 4.36 3.34
CA GLU A 46 4.95 5.37 2.29
C GLU A 46 4.55 4.74 0.95
N ALA A 47 5.26 3.68 0.52
CA ALA A 47 4.98 3.02 -0.74
C ALA A 47 3.57 2.40 -0.82
N PHE A 48 3.08 1.80 0.28
CA PHE A 48 1.71 1.29 0.33
C PHE A 48 0.68 2.42 0.44
N SER A 49 1.00 3.49 1.16
CA SER A 49 0.18 4.70 1.24
C SER A 49 -0.06 5.30 -0.15
N ASP A 50 1.00 5.47 -0.92
CA ASP A 50 0.94 6.06 -2.26
C ASP A 50 0.21 5.15 -3.24
N ALA A 51 0.42 3.84 -3.14
CA ALA A 51 -0.31 2.89 -3.94
C ALA A 51 -1.82 2.92 -3.65
N TYR A 52 -2.22 3.10 -2.39
CA TYR A 52 -3.62 3.25 -2.01
C TYR A 52 -4.22 4.51 -2.60
N ASP A 53 -3.54 5.64 -2.47
CA ASP A 53 -4.01 6.94 -3.00
C ASP A 53 -4.06 6.92 -4.53
N ALA A 54 -3.12 6.27 -5.21
CA ALA A 54 -3.19 6.10 -6.67
C ALA A 54 -4.37 5.22 -7.12
N MET A 55 -4.82 4.27 -6.29
CA MET A 55 -5.98 3.41 -6.58
C MET A 55 -7.32 4.05 -6.19
N PHE A 56 -7.32 4.88 -5.15
CA PHE A 56 -8.44 5.66 -4.67
C PHE A 56 -7.99 7.11 -4.49
N PRO A 57 -7.80 7.84 -5.60
CA PRO A 57 -7.43 9.24 -5.50
C PRO A 57 -8.46 9.94 -4.62
N PRO A 58 -8.03 10.75 -3.65
CA PRO A 58 -8.97 11.57 -2.91
C PRO A 58 -9.74 12.36 -3.97
N LYS A 59 -11.07 12.22 -3.98
CA LYS A 59 -11.90 13.06 -4.85
C LYS A 59 -11.49 14.49 -4.55
N GLU A 60 -10.92 15.19 -5.53
CA GLU A 60 -10.78 16.64 -5.44
C GLU A 60 -12.16 17.16 -5.07
N LYS A 61 -12.22 17.80 -3.90
CA LYS A 61 -13.41 18.52 -3.47
C LYS A 61 -13.48 19.74 -4.39
N GLU A 62 -14.26 19.62 -5.47
CA GLU A 62 -14.93 20.78 -6.07
C GLU A 62 -15.81 21.48 -5.02
#